data_AF-R9N2D6-F1
#
_entry.id   AF-R9N2D6-F1
#
_cell.length_a   1.000
_cell.length_b   1.000
_cell.length_c   1.000
_cell.angle_alpha   90.00
_cell.angle_beta   90.00
_cell.angle_gamma   90.00
#
_symmetry.space_group_name_H-M   'P 1'
#
loop_
_entity.id
_entity.type
_entity.pdbx_description
1 polymer ?
#
loop_
_entity_poly.entity_id
_entity_poly.type
_entity_poly.pdbx_seq_one_letter_code
_entity_poly.pdbx_strand_id
1 'polypeptide(L)'
;METVKKDNERMMDTSPREAGFFYRRIGGTLFKVRVYTGSGYADTLDEKIPRLILNEMVTGTESYVKMDSPQMSRPPERSSI
;
A
#
# COMPACT_ATOMS: atom_id res chain seq x y z
N MET A 1 -55.82 1.41 -0.04
CA MET A 1 -54.83 1.36 1.05
C MET A 1 -53.47 1.62 0.41
N GLU A 2 -53.16 2.91 0.25
CA GLU A 2 -51.83 3.47 0.00
C GLU A 2 -51.11 3.53 1.36
N THR A 3 -49.81 3.36 1.56
CA THR A 3 -48.63 3.71 0.76
C THR A 3 -47.46 2.79 1.11
N VAL A 4 -46.67 2.41 0.09
CA VAL A 4 -45.30 1.91 0.21
C VAL A 4 -44.34 3.05 0.60
N LYS A 5 -43.21 2.68 1.21
CA LYS A 5 -41.98 3.45 1.51
C LYS A 5 -41.88 4.07 2.90
N LYS A 6 -40.94 3.54 3.70
CA LYS A 6 -39.80 4.32 4.20
C LYS A 6 -38.58 3.41 4.19
N ASP A 7 -37.82 3.52 3.12
CA ASP A 7 -36.47 3.04 2.99
C ASP A 7 -35.63 3.75 4.06
N ASN A 8 -35.40 3.08 5.19
CA ASN A 8 -34.48 3.57 6.20
C ASN A 8 -33.06 3.19 5.75
N GLU A 9 -32.57 3.89 4.72
CA GLU A 9 -31.15 3.95 4.44
C GLU A 9 -30.49 4.60 5.66
N ARG A 10 -30.07 3.74 6.59
CA ARG A 10 -29.19 4.11 7.70
C ARG A 10 -27.97 4.73 7.04
N MET A 11 -27.93 6.06 6.99
CA MET A 11 -26.80 6.82 6.44
C MET A 11 -25.55 6.32 7.16
N MET A 12 -24.80 5.45 6.48
CA MET A 12 -23.54 4.95 6.97
C MET A 12 -22.69 6.20 7.15
N ASP A 13 -22.25 6.48 8.36
CA ASP A 13 -21.34 7.59 8.60
C ASP A 13 -20.04 7.29 7.83
N THR A 14 -19.94 7.86 6.63
CA THR A 14 -18.82 7.70 5.71
C THR A 14 -17.65 8.59 6.10
N SER A 15 -17.77 9.37 7.18
CA SER A 15 -16.74 10.28 7.62
C SER A 15 -15.49 9.48 8.03
N PRO A 16 -14.29 9.88 7.56
CA PRO A 16 -13.06 9.25 8.00
C PRO A 16 -12.89 9.40 9.52
N ARG A 17 -12.70 8.28 10.20
CA ARG A 17 -12.42 8.17 11.64
C ARG A 17 -10.95 7.85 11.84
N GLU A 18 -10.28 8.57 12.74
CA GLU A 18 -8.88 8.29 13.06
C GLU A 18 -8.78 6.93 13.74
N ALA A 19 -8.04 6.00 13.12
CA ALA A 19 -7.84 4.64 13.62
C ALA A 19 -6.49 4.50 14.36
N GLY A 20 -5.54 5.38 14.09
CA GLY A 20 -4.25 5.42 14.78
C GLY A 20 -3.14 6.03 13.95
N PHE A 21 -1.90 5.84 14.39
CA PHE A 21 -0.71 6.26 13.66
C PHE A 21 0.46 5.31 13.92
N PHE A 22 1.43 5.31 13.01
CA PHE A 22 2.71 4.63 13.18
C PHE A 22 3.83 5.44 12.55
N TYR A 23 5.08 5.12 12.88
CA TYR A 23 6.24 5.71 12.23
C TYR A 23 6.80 4.78 11.16
N ARG A 24 7.12 5.33 9.98
CA ARG A 24 7.73 4.58 8.88
C ARG A 24 8.92 5.35 8.33
N ARG A 25 10.08 4.70 8.27
CA ARG A 25 11.25 5.22 7.56
C ARG A 25 11.11 4.92 6.07
N ILE A 26 11.17 5.95 5.24
CA ILE A 26 11.21 5.85 3.77
C ILE A 26 12.45 6.61 3.32
N GLY A 27 13.44 5.88 2.81
CA GLY A 27 14.79 6.41 2.61
C GLY A 27 15.42 6.94 3.91
N GLY A 28 15.96 8.16 3.87
CA GLY A 28 16.61 8.81 5.01
C GLY A 28 15.64 9.47 6.01
N THR A 29 14.35 9.54 5.70
CA THR A 29 13.38 10.33 6.46
C THR A 29 12.43 9.44 7.27
N LEU A 30 12.16 9.83 8.52
CA LEU A 30 11.17 9.18 9.38
C LEU A 30 9.84 9.93 9.28
N PHE A 31 8.79 9.26 8.82
CA PHE A 31 7.45 9.84 8.67
C PHE A 31 6.52 9.38 9.79
N LYS A 32 5.67 10.28 10.28
CA LYS A 32 4.50 9.94 11.09
C LYS A 32 3.32 9.71 10.15
N VAL A 33 2.89 8.46 10.01
CA VAL A 33 1.77 8.06 9.14
C VAL A 33 0.52 7.95 9.99
N ARG A 34 -0.54 8.70 9.65
CA ARG A 34 -1.87 8.58 10.28
C ARG A 34 -2.75 7.66 9.45
N VAL A 35 -3.54 6.84 10.13
CA VAL A 35 -4.47 5.88 9.52
C VAL A 35 -5.88 6.35 9.82
N TYR A 36 -6.68 6.49 8.78
CA TYR A 36 -8.11 6.78 8.87
C TYR A 36 -8.91 5.60 8.32
N THR A 37 -10.02 5.26 8.97
CA THR A 37 -10.97 4.23 8.54
C THR A 37 -12.33 4.86 8.29
N GLY A 38 -13.08 4.34 7.33
CA GLY A 38 -14.42 4.82 7.02
C GLY A 38 -15.03 3.98 5.91
N SER A 39 -16.34 3.79 5.93
CA SER A 39 -17.08 2.99 4.94
C SER A 39 -17.22 3.66 3.58
N GLY A 40 -16.80 4.93 3.45
CA GLY A 40 -16.80 5.69 2.21
C GLY A 40 -15.55 5.51 1.34
N TYR A 41 -14.54 4.76 1.81
CA TYR A 41 -13.38 4.39 1.01
C TYR A 41 -13.63 3.03 0.38
N ALA A 42 -13.33 2.92 -0.92
CA ALA A 42 -13.79 1.85 -1.81
C ALA A 42 -13.50 0.40 -1.38
N ASP A 43 -12.60 0.19 -0.41
CA ASP A 43 -12.31 -1.13 0.13
C ASP A 43 -12.72 -1.20 1.61
N THR A 44 -13.72 -2.03 1.90
CA THR A 44 -14.01 -2.46 3.27
C THR A 44 -12.87 -3.31 3.83
N LEU A 45 -12.76 -3.44 5.16
CA LEU A 45 -11.73 -4.29 5.77
C LEU A 45 -11.85 -5.76 5.31
N ASP A 46 -13.08 -6.23 5.10
CA ASP A 46 -13.37 -7.58 4.63
C ASP A 46 -12.90 -7.83 3.20
N GLU A 47 -12.86 -6.80 2.35
CA GLU A 47 -12.29 -6.92 1.01
C GLU A 47 -10.77 -6.71 1.00
N LYS A 48 -10.29 -5.76 1.81
CA LYS A 48 -8.89 -5.32 1.78
C LYS A 48 -7.93 -6.34 2.39
N ILE A 49 -8.30 -6.96 3.52
CA ILE A 49 -7.43 -7.92 4.23
C ILE A 49 -7.16 -9.16 3.38
N PRO A 50 -8.16 -9.85 2.81
CA PRO A 50 -7.90 -11.01 1.94
C PRO A 50 -7.09 -10.64 0.70
N ARG A 51 -7.35 -9.47 0.07
CA ARG A 51 -6.58 -9.00 -1.08
C ARG A 51 -5.10 -8.76 -0.74
N LEU A 52 -4.81 -8.14 0.40
CA LEU A 52 -3.44 -7.90 0.85
C LEU A 52 -2.70 -9.22 1.12
N ILE A 53 -3.36 -10.17 1.80
CA ILE A 53 -2.79 -11.50 2.08
C ILE A 53 -2.49 -12.24 0.76
N LEU A 54 -3.45 -12.25 -0.18
CA LEU A 54 -3.26 -12.86 -1.49
C LEU A 54 -2.11 -12.21 -2.26
N ASN A 55 -2.03 -10.87 -2.29
CA ASN A 55 -0.97 -10.16 -3.00
C ASN A 55 0.42 -10.43 -2.38
N GLU A 56 0.52 -10.49 -1.06
CA GLU A 56 1.76 -10.83 -0.36
C GLU A 56 2.21 -12.26 -0.71
N MET A 57 1.30 -13.23 -0.67
CA MET A 57 1.57 -14.61 -1.07
C MET A 57 1.97 -14.73 -2.55
N VAL A 58 1.34 -13.96 -3.45
CA VAL A 58 1.71 -13.91 -4.88
C VAL A 58 3.12 -13.37 -5.07
N THR A 59 3.54 -12.37 -4.30
CA THR A 59 4.90 -11.81 -4.36
C THR A 59 5.98 -12.68 -3.69
N GLY A 60 5.59 -13.75 -2.97
CA GLY A 60 6.51 -14.73 -2.38
C GLY A 60 7.21 -15.65 -3.38
N THR A 61 6.82 -15.60 -4.67
CA THR A 61 7.55 -16.26 -5.76
C THR A 61 8.51 -15.26 -6.42
N GLU A 62 9.66 -15.10 -5.77
CA GLU A 62 10.93 -14.65 -6.30
C GLU A 62 10.98 -14.29 -7.79
N SER A 63 10.69 -13.03 -8.13
CA SER A 63 11.38 -12.40 -9.27
C SER A 63 12.68 -11.80 -8.75
N TYR A 64 13.62 -12.68 -8.37
CA TYR A 64 15.01 -12.26 -8.32
C TYR A 64 15.41 -11.96 -9.77
N VAL A 65 15.29 -10.70 -10.17
CA VAL A 65 16.00 -10.21 -11.34
C VAL A 65 17.47 -10.43 -11.02
N LYS A 66 18.06 -11.44 -11.65
CA LYS A 66 19.50 -11.65 -11.64
C LYS A 66 20.09 -10.38 -12.23
N MET A 67 20.52 -9.47 -11.36
CA MET A 67 21.21 -8.27 -11.80
C MET A 67 22.47 -8.76 -12.51
N ASP A 68 22.56 -8.55 -13.81
CA ASP A 68 23.80 -8.81 -14.52
C ASP A 68 24.92 -8.05 -13.81
N SER A 69 26.07 -8.71 -13.68
CA SER A 69 27.21 -8.17 -12.93
C SER A 69 27.42 -6.70 -13.31
N PRO A 70 27.59 -5.79 -12.33
CA PRO A 70 27.76 -4.37 -12.63
C PRO A 70 28.83 -4.21 -13.72
N GLN A 71 28.50 -3.50 -14.80
CA GLN A 71 29.44 -3.21 -15.87
C GLN A 71 30.62 -2.44 -15.25
N MET A 72 31.70 -3.16 -15.01
CA MET A 72 32.94 -2.59 -14.49
C MET A 72 33.51 -1.70 -15.58
N SER A 73 33.48 -0.38 -15.37
CA SER A 73 34.25 0.54 -16.20
C SER A 73 35.71 0.10 -16.16
N ARG A 74 36.22 -0.41 -17.28
CA ARG A 74 37.65 -0.75 -17.41
C ARG A 74 38.45 0.54 -17.16
N PRO A 75 39.33 0.59 -16.15
CA PRO A 75 40.19 1.76 -15.96
C PRO A 75 41.02 1.96 -17.22
N PRO A 76 41.16 3.19 -17.73
CA PRO A 76 41.98 3.43 -18.90
C PRO A 76 43.42 3.03 -18.59
N GLU A 77 44.00 2.19 -19.45
CA GLU A 77 45.42 1.85 -19.43
C GLU A 77 46.24 3.06 -19.88
N ARG A 78 46.38 4.05 -18.99
CA ARG A 78 47.41 5.08 -19.11
C ARG A 78 48.12 5.22 -17.78
N SER A 79 49.04 4.30 -17.56
CA SER A 79 50.26 4.59 -16.80
C SER A 79 51.44 4.34 -17.73
N SER A 80 51.97 5.42 -18.30
CA SER A 80 53.40 5.56 -18.56
C SER A 80 53.71 7.04 -18.68
N ILE A 81 54.43 7.53 -17.66
CA ILE A 81 55.35 8.68 -17.56
C ILE A 81 54.92 10.02 -18.18
#